data_AF-A0A091BKD5-F1
#
_entry.id   AF-A0A091BKD5-F1
#
_cell.length_a   1.000
_cell.length_b   1.000
_cell.length_c   1.000
_cell.angle_alpha   90.00
_cell.angle_beta   90.00
_cell.angle_gamma   90.00
#
_symmetry.space_group_name_H-M   'P 1'
#
loop_
_entity.id
_entity.type
_entity.pdbx_description
1 polymer ?
#
loop_
_entity_poly.entity_id
_entity_poly.type
_entity_poly.pdbx_seq_one_letter_code
_entity_poly.pdbx_strand_id
1 'polypeptide(L)'
;MILDKNVLQSLSPAEFRALASQYLLLMPDVLFFECLKADATIRSRCFGALPDGDKPIRLAHHVGYHLQYELTHGTPLGRPDAHLIDWGYRFHEILRGEDPLPADVAAQIDRESAEHEARVREYVEHIRLLVQRIDEVCSEHGVKRPEAAQMIRAGLADLATVREYLGGSRDPSGNVWLPPVETLGPDSAIVVHFQVTHALALKRALDQGHEFDSDASVERMTPMLARDLFDADYLILGVLQGGLATRELRLRRIFRWLRPEGDLWPSDARP
;
A
#
# COMPACT_ATOMS: atom_id res chain seq x y z
N MET A 1 10.52 -9.75 0.63
CA MET A 1 9.48 -9.38 1.61
C MET A 1 9.51 -7.87 1.78
N ILE A 2 8.36 -7.23 1.57
CA ILE A 2 8.20 -5.78 1.74
C ILE A 2 8.07 -5.46 3.22
N LEU A 3 8.83 -4.49 3.72
CA LEU A 3 8.71 -3.99 5.09
C LEU A 3 7.64 -2.90 5.19
N ASP A 4 6.90 -2.91 6.29
CA ASP A 4 6.08 -1.80 6.79
C ASP A 4 6.90 -1.01 7.84
N LYS A 5 6.64 0.30 7.97
CA LYS A 5 7.24 1.16 8.98
C LYS A 5 7.02 0.63 10.40
N ASN A 6 5.84 0.11 10.72
CA ASN A 6 5.57 -0.38 12.08
C ASN A 6 6.48 -1.56 12.49
N VAL A 7 6.93 -2.35 11.51
CA VAL A 7 7.92 -3.41 11.72
C VAL A 7 9.29 -2.78 11.86
N LEU A 8 9.71 -1.98 10.88
CA LEU A 8 11.05 -1.40 10.87
C LEU A 8 11.35 -0.58 12.12
N GLN A 9 10.42 0.26 12.56
CA GLN A 9 10.49 1.08 13.78
C GLN A 9 10.74 0.27 15.05
N SER A 10 10.36 -0.99 15.05
CA SER A 10 10.27 -1.83 16.25
C SER A 10 11.32 -2.93 16.32
N LEU A 11 12.03 -3.16 15.22
CA LEU A 11 13.08 -4.16 15.15
C LEU A 11 14.34 -3.63 15.85
N SER A 12 14.94 -4.46 16.69
CA SER A 12 16.34 -4.29 17.05
C SER A 12 17.26 -4.69 15.88
N PRO A 13 18.53 -4.25 15.87
CA PRO A 13 19.50 -4.71 14.86
C PRO A 13 19.69 -6.23 14.81
N ALA A 14 19.53 -6.91 15.95
CA ALA A 14 19.61 -8.37 16.01
C ALA A 14 18.40 -9.03 15.36
N GLU A 15 17.19 -8.54 15.63
CA GLU A 15 15.96 -9.04 15.00
C GLU A 15 15.93 -8.74 13.50
N PHE A 16 16.38 -7.56 13.07
CA PHE A 16 16.52 -7.22 11.66
C PHE A 16 17.44 -8.22 10.95
N ARG A 17 18.62 -8.51 11.51
CA ARG A 17 19.55 -9.51 10.95
C ARG A 17 18.96 -10.92 10.93
N ALA A 18 18.24 -11.31 11.97
CA ALA A 18 17.55 -12.60 12.02
C ALA A 18 16.50 -12.69 10.90
N LEU A 19 15.71 -11.64 10.70
CA LEU A 19 14.73 -11.58 9.63
C LEU A 19 15.38 -11.59 8.24
N ALA A 20 16.45 -10.81 8.05
CA ALA A 20 17.21 -10.75 6.81
C ALA A 20 17.93 -12.07 6.47
N SER A 21 18.18 -12.94 7.45
CA SER A 21 18.72 -14.27 7.22
C SER A 21 17.71 -15.25 6.62
N GLN A 22 16.41 -14.95 6.75
CA GLN A 22 15.31 -15.78 6.26
C GLN A 22 14.68 -15.23 4.98
N TYR A 23 14.65 -13.90 4.83
CA TYR A 23 13.99 -13.23 3.72
C TYR A 23 14.90 -12.18 3.09
N LEU A 24 14.77 -12.02 1.78
CA LEU A 24 15.24 -10.80 1.11
C LEU A 24 14.34 -9.63 1.53
N LEU A 25 14.88 -8.74 2.37
CA LEU A 25 14.15 -7.56 2.87
C LEU A 25 14.22 -6.40 1.89
N LEU A 26 13.05 -5.85 1.59
CA LEU A 26 12.86 -4.75 0.67
C LEU A 26 12.29 -3.55 1.42
N MET A 27 12.91 -2.39 1.23
CA MET A 27 12.40 -1.09 1.62
C MET A 27 11.94 -0.37 0.35
N PRO A 28 10.63 -0.24 0.13
CA PRO A 28 10.12 0.67 -0.88
C PRO A 28 10.57 2.11 -0.60
N ASP A 29 10.77 2.89 -1.64
CA ASP A 29 10.93 4.35 -1.55
C ASP A 29 9.84 5.04 -0.74
N VAL A 30 8.58 4.59 -0.82
CA VAL A 30 7.46 5.11 -0.02
C VAL A 30 7.68 4.86 1.48
N LEU A 31 8.30 3.75 1.87
CA LEU A 31 8.71 3.49 3.26
C LEU A 31 9.84 4.44 3.67
N PHE A 32 10.83 4.61 2.79
CA PHE A 32 11.92 5.53 3.04
C PHE A 32 11.39 6.96 3.27
N PHE A 33 10.48 7.43 2.41
CA PHE A 33 9.79 8.70 2.54
C PHE A 33 9.00 8.79 3.87
N GLU A 34 8.21 7.78 4.21
CA GLU A 34 7.44 7.78 5.46
C GLU A 34 8.36 7.85 6.70
N CYS A 35 9.52 7.18 6.66
CA CYS A 35 10.53 7.27 7.70
C CYS A 35 11.16 8.67 7.81
N LEU A 36 11.36 9.37 6.69
CA LEU A 36 11.90 10.74 6.69
C LEU A 36 10.87 11.76 7.21
N LYS A 37 9.60 11.59 6.86
CA LYS A 37 8.47 12.41 7.34
C LYS A 37 8.22 12.25 8.84
N ALA A 38 8.56 11.10 9.41
CA ALA A 38 8.36 10.83 10.82
C ALA A 38 9.18 11.76 11.72
N ASP A 39 8.75 11.90 12.98
CA ASP A 39 9.54 12.64 13.96
C ASP A 39 10.93 12.01 14.16
N ALA A 40 11.85 12.79 14.76
CA ALA A 40 13.23 12.40 14.92
C ALA A 40 13.41 11.09 15.70
N THR A 41 12.54 10.82 16.68
CA THR A 41 12.59 9.59 17.48
C THR A 41 12.20 8.38 16.64
N ILE A 42 11.10 8.45 15.90
CA ILE A 42 10.63 7.36 15.03
C ILE A 42 11.62 7.12 13.91
N ARG A 43 12.12 8.19 13.27
CA ARG A 43 13.13 8.11 12.22
C ARG A 43 14.40 7.40 12.72
N SER A 44 14.95 7.86 13.84
CA SER A 44 16.13 7.26 14.48
C SER A 44 15.93 5.77 14.76
N ARG A 45 14.75 5.36 15.25
CA ARG A 45 14.44 3.93 15.46
C ARG A 45 14.41 3.14 14.16
N CYS A 46 13.75 3.65 13.12
CA CYS A 46 13.65 2.96 11.83
C CYS A 46 15.03 2.71 11.20
N PHE A 47 15.88 3.74 11.17
CA PHE A 47 17.23 3.61 10.59
C PHE A 47 18.23 2.95 11.55
N GLY A 48 18.01 3.05 12.87
CA GLY A 48 18.82 2.41 13.90
C GLY A 48 18.76 0.89 13.86
N ALA A 49 17.65 0.31 13.40
CA ALA A 49 17.51 -1.13 13.19
C ALA A 49 18.39 -1.67 12.06
N LEU A 50 18.74 -0.83 11.08
CA LEU A 50 19.48 -1.24 9.89
C LEU A 50 20.98 -1.40 10.20
N PRO A 51 21.67 -2.37 9.57
CA PRO A 51 23.12 -2.49 9.70
C PRO A 51 23.83 -1.25 9.14
N ASP A 52 25.06 -1.01 9.58
CA ASP A 52 25.90 0.03 8.99
C ASP A 52 26.54 -0.44 7.68
N GLY A 53 27.00 0.51 6.88
CA GLY A 53 27.71 0.26 5.63
C GLY A 53 26.88 0.47 4.37
N ASP A 54 27.35 -0.10 3.28
CA ASP A 54 26.80 0.14 1.94
C ASP A 54 25.61 -0.79 1.68
N LYS A 55 24.55 -0.24 1.08
CA LYS A 55 23.30 -0.95 0.76
C LYS A 55 22.78 -1.82 1.94
N PRO A 56 22.51 -1.22 3.13
CA PRO A 56 22.16 -1.98 4.34
C PRO A 56 20.80 -2.70 4.26
N ILE A 57 19.99 -2.34 3.27
CA ILE A 57 18.75 -3.01 2.86
C ILE A 57 18.68 -2.97 1.32
N ARG A 58 17.76 -3.69 0.68
CA ARG A 58 17.49 -3.50 -0.76
C ARG A 58 16.37 -2.48 -0.92
N LEU A 59 16.57 -1.51 -1.81
CA LEU A 59 15.55 -0.55 -2.17
C LEU A 59 14.72 -1.07 -3.34
N ALA A 60 13.41 -0.97 -3.21
CA ALA A 60 12.44 -1.28 -4.26
C ALA A 60 11.73 -0.01 -4.72
N HIS A 61 11.26 0.00 -5.96
CA HIS A 61 10.49 1.12 -6.51
C HIS A 61 9.07 1.21 -5.91
N HIS A 62 8.49 2.42 -5.94
CA HIS A 62 7.11 2.69 -5.58
C HIS A 62 6.12 1.96 -6.51
N VAL A 63 4.88 1.81 -6.06
CA VAL A 63 3.78 1.22 -6.85
C VAL A 63 3.60 1.91 -8.21
N GLY A 64 3.69 3.24 -8.24
CA GLY A 64 3.58 4.01 -9.48
C GLY A 64 4.58 3.61 -10.58
N TYR A 65 5.77 3.12 -10.22
CA TYR A 65 6.75 2.61 -11.19
C TYR A 65 6.23 1.33 -11.88
N HIS A 66 5.68 0.40 -11.09
CA HIS A 66 5.07 -0.83 -11.61
C HIS A 66 3.85 -0.52 -12.49
N LEU A 67 2.98 0.40 -12.04
CA LEU A 67 1.80 0.83 -12.81
C LEU A 67 2.21 1.47 -14.14
N GLN A 68 3.15 2.42 -14.11
CA GLN A 68 3.61 3.10 -15.31
C GLN A 68 4.22 2.12 -16.31
N TYR A 69 4.99 1.13 -15.83
CA TYR A 69 5.54 0.10 -16.69
C TYR A 69 4.43 -0.70 -17.38
N GLU A 70 3.42 -1.17 -16.64
CA GLU A 70 2.30 -1.94 -17.20
C GLU A 70 1.46 -1.16 -18.19
N LEU A 71 1.18 0.12 -17.89
CA LEU A 71 0.48 1.02 -18.80
C LEU A 71 1.26 1.26 -20.10
N THR A 72 2.59 1.28 -20.01
CA THR A 72 3.46 1.56 -21.17
C THR A 72 3.69 0.30 -22.02
N HIS A 73 3.88 -0.86 -21.40
CA HIS A 73 4.32 -2.09 -22.09
C HIS A 73 3.20 -3.13 -22.26
N GLY A 74 2.05 -2.95 -21.60
CA GLY A 74 0.91 -3.87 -21.67
C GLY A 74 1.11 -5.20 -20.96
N THR A 75 2.22 -5.38 -20.24
CA THR A 75 2.59 -6.62 -19.54
C THR A 75 3.07 -6.33 -18.13
N PRO A 76 2.81 -7.22 -17.15
CA PRO A 76 3.32 -7.09 -15.78
C PRO A 76 4.83 -6.88 -15.73
N LEU A 77 5.28 -5.95 -14.88
CA LEU A 77 6.71 -5.79 -14.57
C LEU A 77 7.24 -7.03 -13.83
N GLY A 78 6.40 -7.63 -12.99
CA GLY A 78 6.75 -8.75 -12.12
C GLY A 78 7.07 -8.31 -10.69
N ARG A 79 7.76 -9.18 -9.96
CA ARG A 79 8.02 -9.01 -8.52
C ARG A 79 8.95 -7.81 -8.25
N PRO A 80 8.73 -7.04 -7.17
CA PRO A 80 9.62 -5.95 -6.78
C PRO A 80 11.09 -6.35 -6.61
N ASP A 81 11.40 -7.55 -6.10
CA ASP A 81 12.78 -8.03 -5.95
C ASP A 81 13.54 -8.28 -7.25
N ALA A 82 12.84 -8.41 -8.39
CA ALA A 82 13.47 -8.53 -9.69
C ALA A 82 13.87 -7.17 -10.29
N HIS A 83 13.37 -6.06 -9.74
CA HIS A 83 13.51 -4.70 -10.25
C HIS A 83 13.93 -3.75 -9.14
N LEU A 84 15.11 -4.02 -8.58
CA LEU A 84 15.66 -3.21 -7.49
C LEU A 84 16.28 -1.92 -8.00
N ILE A 85 16.30 -0.89 -7.15
CA ILE A 85 17.06 0.33 -7.41
C ILE A 85 18.56 -0.01 -7.29
N ASP A 86 19.27 -0.07 -8.43
CA ASP A 86 20.67 -0.46 -8.48
C ASP A 86 21.62 0.74 -8.61
N TRP A 87 21.83 1.43 -7.49
CA TRP A 87 22.92 2.39 -7.34
C TRP A 87 23.66 2.20 -6.01
N GLY A 88 24.93 2.60 -5.96
CA GLY A 88 25.69 2.59 -4.71
C GLY A 88 25.16 3.64 -3.75
N TYR A 89 24.76 3.24 -2.54
CA TYR A 89 24.27 4.17 -1.53
C TYR A 89 24.63 3.74 -0.10
N ARG A 90 24.65 4.72 0.79
CA ARG A 90 24.75 4.58 2.24
C ARG A 90 23.80 5.58 2.88
N PHE A 91 23.09 5.16 3.93
CA PHE A 91 22.26 6.09 4.70
C PHE A 91 23.14 7.04 5.52
N HIS A 92 22.83 8.33 5.45
CA HIS A 92 23.55 9.35 6.20
C HIS A 92 23.32 9.17 7.72
N GLU A 93 24.34 9.41 8.54
CA GLU A 93 24.28 9.16 10.00
C GLU A 93 23.20 9.98 10.70
N ILE A 94 22.86 11.15 10.15
CA ILE A 94 21.76 12.01 10.63
C ILE A 94 20.42 11.29 10.71
N LEU A 95 20.20 10.26 9.88
CA LEU A 95 18.96 9.47 9.88
C LEU A 95 18.84 8.60 11.14
N ARG A 96 19.96 8.29 11.80
CA ARG A 96 20.02 7.55 13.07
C ARG A 96 19.98 8.47 14.29
N GLY A 97 20.17 9.78 14.11
CA GLY A 97 20.20 10.77 15.17
C GLY A 97 18.87 11.50 15.38
N GLU A 98 18.84 12.32 16.44
CA GLU A 98 17.70 13.21 16.75
C GLU A 98 17.79 14.57 16.04
N ASP A 99 18.90 14.83 15.35
CA ASP A 99 19.14 16.07 14.64
C ASP A 99 18.05 16.34 13.57
N PRO A 100 17.69 17.61 13.33
CA PRO A 100 16.77 17.95 12.26
C PRO A 100 17.37 17.59 10.90
N LEU A 101 16.52 17.21 9.95
CA LEU A 101 16.95 17.00 8.57
C LEU A 101 17.43 18.32 7.94
N PRO A 102 18.33 18.28 6.95
CA PRO A 102 18.72 19.46 6.18
C PRO A 102 17.49 20.18 5.60
N ALA A 103 17.54 21.51 5.54
CA ALA A 103 16.38 22.33 5.19
C ALA A 103 15.85 22.05 3.77
N ASP A 104 16.73 21.74 2.83
CA ASP A 104 16.38 21.34 1.46
C ASP A 104 15.66 19.99 1.44
N VAL A 105 16.10 19.02 2.25
CA VAL A 105 15.43 17.73 2.43
C VAL A 105 14.07 17.89 3.09
N ALA A 106 13.98 18.69 4.16
CA ALA A 106 12.72 18.99 4.82
C ALA A 106 11.70 19.64 3.86
N ALA A 107 12.13 20.62 3.06
CA ALA A 107 11.28 21.26 2.07
C ALA A 107 10.81 20.29 0.96
N GLN A 108 11.64 19.31 0.58
CA GLN A 108 11.22 18.26 -0.35
C GLN A 108 10.16 17.35 0.28
N ILE A 109 10.35 16.97 1.55
CA ILE A 109 9.38 16.14 2.29
C ILE A 109 8.03 16.82 2.42
N ASP A 110 8.02 18.14 2.68
CA ASP A 110 6.79 18.92 2.78
C ASP A 110 6.04 18.97 1.44
N ARG A 111 6.76 19.12 0.32
CA ARG A 111 6.17 19.08 -1.03
C ARG A 111 5.52 17.73 -1.33
N GLU A 112 6.27 16.64 -1.15
CA GLU A 112 5.76 15.29 -1.38
C GLU A 112 4.61 14.94 -0.43
N SER A 113 4.63 15.46 0.80
CA SER A 113 3.52 15.29 1.76
C SER A 113 2.24 15.94 1.28
N ALA A 114 2.32 17.16 0.72
CA ALA A 114 1.16 17.85 0.17
C ALA A 114 0.58 17.14 -1.05
N GLU A 115 1.44 16.58 -1.92
CA GLU A 115 1.02 15.76 -3.07
C GLU A 115 0.33 14.47 -2.62
N HIS A 116 0.88 13.81 -1.60
CA HIS A 116 0.27 12.61 -1.02
C HIS A 116 -1.09 12.90 -0.38
N GLU A 117 -1.22 14.02 0.33
CA GLU A 117 -2.50 14.45 0.92
C GLU A 117 -3.53 14.84 -0.14
N ALA A 118 -3.10 15.34 -1.31
CA ALA A 118 -4.02 15.62 -2.42
C ALA A 118 -4.71 14.36 -2.95
N ARG A 119 -4.06 13.18 -2.86
CA ARG A 119 -4.64 11.88 -3.24
C ARG A 119 -5.73 11.38 -2.29
N VAL A 120 -5.84 11.95 -1.09
CA VAL A 120 -6.89 11.58 -0.12
C VAL A 120 -8.29 11.84 -0.70
N ARG A 121 -8.47 12.89 -1.51
CA ARG A 121 -9.76 13.19 -2.13
C ARG A 121 -10.22 12.05 -3.05
N GLU A 122 -9.35 11.55 -3.91
CA GLU A 122 -9.67 10.42 -4.79
C GLU A 122 -10.02 9.16 -3.99
N TYR A 123 -9.29 8.91 -2.90
CA TYR A 123 -9.57 7.78 -2.02
C TYR A 123 -10.91 7.91 -1.29
N VAL A 124 -11.30 9.12 -0.88
CA VAL A 124 -12.64 9.39 -0.30
C VAL A 124 -13.74 9.07 -1.30
N GLU A 125 -13.58 9.43 -2.58
CA GLU A 125 -14.55 9.08 -3.61
C GLU A 125 -14.70 7.56 -3.78
N HIS A 126 -13.60 6.81 -3.75
CA HIS A 126 -13.68 5.34 -3.76
C HIS A 126 -14.44 4.78 -2.55
N ILE A 127 -14.26 5.38 -1.37
CA ILE A 127 -14.99 4.96 -0.17
C ILE A 127 -16.50 5.27 -0.33
N ARG A 128 -16.86 6.47 -0.79
CA ARG A 128 -18.26 6.87 -1.04
C ARG A 128 -18.95 5.93 -2.03
N LEU A 129 -18.29 5.60 -3.13
CA LEU A 129 -18.79 4.62 -4.10
C LEU A 129 -19.05 3.25 -3.48
N LEU A 130 -18.17 2.79 -2.59
CA LEU A 130 -18.36 1.51 -1.89
C LEU A 130 -19.43 1.56 -0.80
N VAL A 131 -19.65 2.70 -0.15
CA VAL A 131 -20.80 2.90 0.74
C VAL A 131 -22.10 2.71 -0.05
N GLN A 132 -22.22 3.41 -1.18
CA GLN A 132 -23.37 3.27 -2.08
C GLN A 132 -23.52 1.81 -2.56
N ARG A 133 -22.44 1.18 -3.01
CA ARG A 133 -22.50 -0.20 -3.53
C ARG A 133 -22.93 -1.20 -2.46
N ILE A 134 -22.51 -1.01 -1.20
CA ILE A 134 -22.99 -1.84 -0.09
C ILE A 134 -24.51 -1.71 0.06
N ASP A 135 -25.05 -0.49 -0.01
CA ASP A 135 -26.49 -0.26 0.15
C ASP A 135 -27.31 -0.85 -1.02
N GLU A 136 -26.79 -0.75 -2.23
CA GLU A 136 -27.36 -1.41 -3.42
C GLU A 136 -27.43 -2.93 -3.22
N VAL A 137 -26.33 -3.58 -2.82
CA VAL A 137 -26.30 -5.03 -2.59
C VAL A 137 -27.23 -5.43 -1.44
N CYS A 138 -27.33 -4.62 -0.38
CA CYS A 138 -28.28 -4.87 0.71
C CYS A 138 -29.74 -4.86 0.19
N SER A 139 -30.07 -3.90 -0.68
CA SER A 139 -31.40 -3.76 -1.29
C SER A 139 -31.70 -4.88 -2.29
N GLU A 140 -30.75 -5.17 -3.20
CA GLU A 140 -30.87 -6.19 -4.26
C GLU A 140 -31.05 -7.60 -3.69
N HIS A 141 -30.34 -7.93 -2.61
CA HIS A 141 -30.27 -9.28 -2.06
C HIS A 141 -31.02 -9.46 -0.73
N GLY A 142 -31.54 -8.39 -0.12
CA GLY A 142 -32.20 -8.45 1.19
C GLY A 142 -31.27 -8.85 2.34
N VAL A 143 -29.97 -8.52 2.22
CA VAL A 143 -28.92 -8.87 3.20
C VAL A 143 -28.48 -7.66 4.03
N LYS A 144 -27.74 -7.90 5.11
CA LYS A 144 -27.17 -6.80 5.93
C LYS A 144 -25.82 -6.35 5.39
N ARG A 145 -25.39 -5.13 5.77
CA ARG A 145 -24.11 -4.54 5.35
C ARG A 145 -22.88 -5.47 5.48
N PRO A 146 -22.69 -6.25 6.57
CA PRO A 146 -21.55 -7.17 6.66
C PRO A 146 -21.59 -8.31 5.62
N GLU A 147 -22.77 -8.82 5.31
CA GLU A 147 -22.96 -9.87 4.29
C GLU A 147 -22.77 -9.29 2.89
N ALA A 148 -23.32 -8.10 2.62
CA ALA A 148 -23.07 -7.36 1.38
C ALA A 148 -21.57 -7.08 1.16
N ALA A 149 -20.87 -6.62 2.20
CA ALA A 149 -19.43 -6.41 2.15
C ALA A 149 -18.67 -7.71 1.88
N GLN A 150 -19.12 -8.85 2.42
CA GLN A 150 -18.52 -10.15 2.12
C GLN A 150 -18.73 -10.56 0.65
N MET A 151 -19.87 -10.24 0.04
CA MET A 151 -20.13 -10.47 -1.38
C MET A 151 -19.23 -9.60 -2.27
N ILE A 152 -19.13 -8.30 -1.97
CA ILE A 152 -18.23 -7.37 -2.68
C ILE A 152 -16.78 -7.83 -2.55
N ARG A 153 -16.38 -8.24 -1.34
CA ARG A 153 -15.05 -8.80 -1.07
C ARG A 153 -14.80 -10.07 -1.89
N ALA A 154 -15.77 -10.97 -2.06
CA ALA A 154 -15.59 -12.14 -2.91
C ALA A 154 -15.33 -11.73 -4.37
N GLY A 155 -16.06 -10.75 -4.89
CA GLY A 155 -15.83 -10.21 -6.24
C GLY A 155 -14.47 -9.53 -6.42
N LEU A 156 -14.00 -8.76 -5.42
CA LEU A 156 -12.66 -8.16 -5.45
C LEU A 156 -11.54 -9.22 -5.47
N ALA A 157 -11.77 -10.42 -4.94
CA ALA A 157 -10.78 -11.51 -4.93
C ALA A 157 -10.74 -12.27 -6.26
N ASP A 158 -11.82 -12.19 -7.04
CA ASP A 158 -11.98 -12.94 -8.28
C ASP A 158 -11.40 -12.15 -9.47
N LEU A 159 -10.39 -12.73 -10.12
CA LEU A 159 -9.70 -12.07 -11.23
C LEU A 159 -10.64 -11.79 -12.41
N ALA A 160 -11.62 -12.67 -12.68
CA ALA A 160 -12.56 -12.47 -13.77
C ALA A 160 -13.45 -11.25 -13.52
N THR A 161 -14.02 -11.14 -12.31
CA THR A 161 -14.81 -9.99 -11.87
C THR A 161 -13.99 -8.69 -11.91
N VAL A 162 -12.73 -8.71 -11.44
CA VAL A 162 -11.86 -7.52 -11.48
C VAL A 162 -11.56 -7.10 -12.93
N ARG A 163 -11.29 -8.05 -13.83
CA ARG A 163 -11.06 -7.76 -15.26
C ARG A 163 -12.29 -7.17 -15.93
N GLU A 164 -13.48 -7.69 -15.63
CA GLU A 164 -14.73 -7.15 -16.15
C GLU A 164 -14.90 -5.67 -15.76
N TYR A 165 -14.66 -5.35 -14.49
CA TYR A 165 -14.72 -3.96 -14.01
C TYR A 165 -13.69 -3.06 -14.71
N LEU A 166 -12.42 -3.50 -14.79
CA LEU A 166 -11.35 -2.74 -15.44
C LEU A 166 -11.61 -2.56 -16.94
N GLY A 167 -12.25 -3.53 -17.61
CA GLY A 167 -12.56 -3.46 -19.05
C GLY A 167 -13.56 -2.36 -19.41
N GLY A 168 -14.41 -1.98 -18.45
CA GLY A 168 -15.32 -0.83 -18.57
C GLY A 168 -14.65 0.53 -18.41
N SER A 169 -13.41 0.59 -17.91
CA SER A 169 -12.75 1.85 -17.55
C SER A 169 -12.31 2.65 -18.78
N ARG A 170 -12.54 3.96 -18.76
CA ARG A 170 -12.13 4.92 -19.79
C ARG A 170 -11.49 6.13 -19.12
N ASP A 171 -10.58 6.81 -19.82
CA ASP A 171 -10.06 8.10 -19.35
C ASP A 171 -11.16 9.19 -19.44
N PRO A 172 -10.93 10.40 -18.89
CA PRO A 172 -11.90 11.49 -18.98
C PRO A 172 -12.26 11.94 -20.41
N SER A 173 -11.42 11.58 -21.38
CA SER A 173 -11.65 11.85 -22.82
C SER A 173 -12.37 10.69 -23.52
N GLY A 174 -12.70 9.62 -22.80
CA GLY A 174 -13.36 8.43 -23.33
C GLY A 174 -12.43 7.38 -23.96
N ASN A 175 -11.12 7.55 -23.90
CA ASN A 175 -10.17 6.60 -24.47
C ASN A 175 -9.95 5.40 -23.54
N VAL A 176 -9.70 4.24 -24.15
CA VAL A 176 -9.17 3.08 -23.43
C VAL A 176 -7.73 3.40 -23.05
N TRP A 177 -7.46 3.51 -21.75
CA TRP A 177 -6.13 3.85 -21.22
C TRP A 177 -5.43 2.67 -20.54
N LEU A 178 -6.18 1.60 -20.24
CA LEU A 178 -5.63 0.37 -19.69
C LEU A 178 -5.19 -0.59 -20.80
N PRO A 179 -4.20 -1.46 -20.54
CA PRO A 179 -3.92 -2.60 -21.40
C PRO A 179 -5.15 -3.50 -21.60
N PRO A 180 -5.17 -4.34 -22.65
CA PRO A 180 -6.24 -5.33 -22.82
C PRO A 180 -6.41 -6.18 -21.56
N VAL A 181 -7.63 -6.28 -21.03
CA VAL A 181 -7.88 -6.91 -19.71
C VAL A 181 -7.49 -8.38 -19.67
N GLU A 182 -7.42 -9.03 -20.82
CA GLU A 182 -6.96 -10.41 -20.97
C GLU A 182 -5.48 -10.57 -20.60
N THR A 183 -4.67 -9.52 -20.75
CA THR A 183 -3.24 -9.52 -20.38
C THR A 183 -3.01 -9.25 -18.90
N LEU A 184 -4.02 -8.73 -18.18
CA LEU A 184 -3.91 -8.36 -16.77
C LEU A 184 -4.04 -9.59 -15.87
N GLY A 185 -2.91 -10.22 -15.53
CA GLY A 185 -2.87 -11.41 -14.67
C GLY A 185 -2.96 -11.10 -13.17
N PRO A 186 -2.91 -12.14 -12.31
CA PRO A 186 -2.89 -11.97 -10.84
C PRO A 186 -1.62 -11.27 -10.32
N ASP A 187 -0.55 -11.25 -11.11
CA ASP A 187 0.69 -10.54 -10.78
C ASP A 187 0.78 -9.14 -11.44
N SER A 188 -0.33 -8.64 -12.00
CA SER A 188 -0.44 -7.27 -12.53
C SER A 188 -0.57 -6.26 -11.39
N ALA A 189 0.29 -5.25 -11.39
CA ALA A 189 0.20 -4.10 -10.50
C ALA A 189 -1.10 -3.32 -10.67
N ILE A 190 -1.66 -3.24 -11.88
CA ILE A 190 -2.97 -2.60 -12.10
C ILE A 190 -4.08 -3.36 -11.35
N VAL A 191 -4.11 -4.68 -11.49
CA VAL A 191 -5.08 -5.55 -10.79
C VAL A 191 -4.89 -5.46 -9.29
N VAL A 192 -3.67 -5.65 -8.80
CA VAL A 192 -3.37 -5.62 -7.36
C VAL A 192 -3.66 -4.24 -6.77
N HIS A 193 -3.32 -3.15 -7.47
CA HIS A 193 -3.65 -1.79 -7.06
C HIS A 193 -5.17 -1.60 -6.91
N PHE A 194 -5.95 -2.04 -7.90
CA PHE A 194 -7.41 -2.01 -7.83
C PHE A 194 -7.92 -2.79 -6.61
N GLN A 195 -7.49 -4.04 -6.44
CA GLN A 195 -7.93 -4.90 -5.37
C GLN A 195 -7.60 -4.33 -3.98
N VAL A 196 -6.37 -3.85 -3.77
CA VAL A 196 -5.92 -3.34 -2.47
C VAL A 196 -6.62 -2.02 -2.12
N THR A 197 -6.70 -1.08 -3.06
CA THR A 197 -7.36 0.21 -2.82
C THR A 197 -8.84 0.02 -2.48
N HIS A 198 -9.54 -0.86 -3.21
CA HIS A 198 -10.94 -1.18 -2.93
C HIS A 198 -11.11 -2.01 -1.66
N ALA A 199 -10.17 -2.88 -1.30
CA ALA A 199 -10.18 -3.61 -0.04
C ALA A 199 -10.11 -2.68 1.18
N LEU A 200 -9.19 -1.71 1.15
CA LEU A 200 -9.04 -0.73 2.21
C LEU A 200 -10.25 0.21 2.26
N ALA A 201 -10.72 0.69 1.11
CA ALA A 201 -11.90 1.53 1.02
C ALA A 201 -13.17 0.81 1.49
N LEU A 202 -13.33 -0.48 1.17
CA LEU A 202 -14.45 -1.31 1.63
C LEU A 202 -14.46 -1.43 3.16
N LYS A 203 -13.28 -1.58 3.77
CA LYS A 203 -13.16 -1.60 5.24
C LYS A 203 -13.64 -0.29 5.85
N ARG A 204 -13.27 0.85 5.25
CA ARG A 204 -13.74 2.19 5.70
C ARG A 204 -15.23 2.37 5.50
N ALA A 205 -15.76 1.98 4.34
CA ALA A 205 -17.19 2.01 4.05
C ALA A 205 -18.01 1.15 5.03
N LEU A 206 -17.44 0.04 5.52
CA LEU A 206 -18.10 -0.79 6.53
C LEU A 206 -18.03 -0.20 7.94
N ASP A 207 -16.88 0.39 8.32
CA ASP A 207 -16.65 0.91 9.67
C ASP A 207 -17.31 2.25 9.93
N GLN A 208 -17.25 3.18 8.96
CA GLN A 208 -17.72 4.57 9.12
C GLN A 208 -18.95 4.87 8.24
N GLY A 209 -19.22 4.09 7.20
CA GLY A 209 -20.44 4.22 6.38
C GLY A 209 -20.71 5.65 5.90
N HIS A 210 -21.91 6.15 6.20
CA HIS A 210 -22.38 7.48 5.81
C HIS A 210 -21.67 8.65 6.51
N GLU A 211 -20.72 8.43 7.42
CA GLU A 211 -19.85 9.52 7.89
C GLU A 211 -19.06 10.17 6.75
N PHE A 212 -18.83 9.44 5.65
CA PHE A 212 -18.18 9.98 4.44
C PHE A 212 -19.08 10.91 3.61
N ASP A 213 -20.38 11.01 3.90
CA ASP A 213 -21.30 11.95 3.23
C ASP A 213 -21.11 13.39 3.73
N SER A 214 -20.37 13.58 4.82
CA SER A 214 -20.10 14.90 5.43
C SER A 214 -18.65 15.33 5.25
N ASP A 215 -18.44 16.47 4.58
CA ASP A 215 -17.09 17.02 4.37
C ASP A 215 -16.37 17.35 5.69
N ALA A 216 -17.10 17.78 6.72
CA ALA A 216 -16.52 18.04 8.04
C ALA A 216 -16.00 16.75 8.72
N SER A 217 -16.69 15.62 8.51
CA SER A 217 -16.22 14.32 8.99
C SER A 217 -15.03 13.82 8.18
N VAL A 218 -15.05 14.02 6.86
CA VAL A 218 -13.92 13.69 5.97
C VAL A 218 -12.67 14.47 6.38
N GLU A 219 -12.77 15.79 6.59
CA GLU A 219 -11.65 16.65 6.99
C GLU A 219 -10.99 16.16 8.30
N ARG A 220 -11.81 15.80 9.28
CA ARG A 220 -11.34 15.21 10.56
C ARG A 220 -10.65 13.86 10.38
N MET A 221 -11.03 13.09 9.35
CA MET A 221 -10.45 11.78 9.04
C MET A 221 -9.23 11.87 8.11
N THR A 222 -8.97 13.00 7.45
CA THR A 222 -7.88 13.18 6.47
C THR A 222 -6.53 12.65 6.94
N PRO A 223 -6.04 12.94 8.17
CA PRO A 223 -4.74 12.41 8.63
C PRO A 223 -4.70 10.88 8.72
N MET A 224 -5.83 10.24 9.02
CA MET A 224 -5.96 8.79 9.04
C MET A 224 -6.05 8.23 7.62
N LEU A 225 -6.79 8.87 6.72
CA LEU A 225 -6.92 8.46 5.32
C LEU A 225 -5.60 8.61 4.55
N ALA A 226 -4.80 9.64 4.87
CA ALA A 226 -3.46 9.80 4.31
C ALA A 226 -2.52 8.65 4.73
N ARG A 227 -2.68 8.10 5.95
CA ARG A 227 -1.93 6.90 6.38
C ARG A 227 -2.36 5.65 5.63
N ASP A 228 -3.67 5.48 5.39
CA ASP A 228 -4.17 4.35 4.60
C ASP A 228 -3.56 4.28 3.19
N LEU A 229 -3.17 5.43 2.60
CA LEU A 229 -2.50 5.44 1.30
C LEU A 229 -1.07 4.88 1.37
N PHE A 230 -0.33 5.11 2.46
CA PHE A 230 0.96 4.43 2.67
C PHE A 230 0.75 2.93 2.88
N ASP A 231 -0.24 2.57 3.69
CA ASP A 231 -0.61 1.18 3.93
C ASP A 231 -0.99 0.46 2.62
N ALA A 232 -1.69 1.15 1.72
CA ALA A 232 -2.04 0.65 0.40
C ALA A 232 -0.77 0.36 -0.42
N ASP A 233 0.19 1.27 -0.46
CA ASP A 233 1.42 1.07 -1.22
C ASP A 233 2.25 -0.11 -0.69
N TYR A 234 2.39 -0.24 0.64
CA TYR A 234 3.05 -1.41 1.25
C TYR A 234 2.36 -2.71 0.91
N LEU A 235 1.02 -2.70 0.98
CA LEU A 235 0.22 -3.89 0.75
C LEU A 235 0.22 -4.31 -0.72
N ILE A 236 0.16 -3.35 -1.66
CA ILE A 236 0.27 -3.61 -3.10
C ILE A 236 1.61 -4.25 -3.43
N LEU A 237 2.71 -3.61 -3.01
CA LEU A 237 4.04 -4.17 -3.24
C LEU A 237 4.20 -5.51 -2.53
N GLY A 238 3.63 -5.66 -1.33
CA GLY A 238 3.64 -6.91 -0.59
C GLY A 238 2.97 -8.05 -1.35
N VAL A 239 1.77 -7.80 -1.90
CA VAL A 239 1.02 -8.78 -2.71
C VAL A 239 1.78 -9.14 -3.98
N LEU A 240 2.33 -8.15 -4.71
CA LEU A 240 3.16 -8.38 -5.90
C LEU A 240 4.42 -9.18 -5.59
N GLN A 241 5.07 -8.88 -4.46
CA GLN A 241 6.25 -9.59 -3.98
C GLN A 241 5.93 -11.00 -3.49
N GLY A 242 4.69 -11.26 -3.09
CA GLY A 242 4.27 -12.47 -2.39
C GLY A 242 4.67 -12.51 -0.92
N GLY A 243 5.07 -11.39 -0.30
CA GLY A 243 5.43 -11.38 1.11
C GLY A 243 5.49 -9.99 1.75
N LEU A 244 4.88 -9.85 2.94
CA LEU A 244 4.73 -8.60 3.68
C LEU A 244 5.10 -8.77 5.16
N ALA A 245 5.93 -7.87 5.68
CA ALA A 245 6.24 -7.76 7.10
C ALA A 245 5.48 -6.59 7.70
N THR A 246 4.40 -6.87 8.43
CA THR A 246 3.57 -5.87 9.12
C THR A 246 2.97 -6.46 10.39
N ARG A 247 2.85 -5.63 11.43
CA ARG A 247 2.13 -5.97 12.67
C ARG A 247 0.68 -5.49 12.67
N GLU A 248 0.26 -4.74 11.65
CA GLU A 248 -1.11 -4.25 11.57
C GLU A 248 -2.08 -5.35 11.16
N LEU A 249 -2.97 -5.74 12.07
CA LEU A 249 -3.95 -6.83 11.85
C LEU A 249 -4.82 -6.60 10.61
N ARG A 250 -5.18 -5.35 10.32
CA ARG A 250 -5.97 -4.99 9.14
C ARG A 250 -5.25 -5.35 7.84
N LEU A 251 -4.00 -4.93 7.68
CA LEU A 251 -3.21 -5.21 6.47
C LEU A 251 -2.91 -6.70 6.33
N ARG A 252 -2.64 -7.40 7.44
CA ARG A 252 -2.44 -8.86 7.45
C ARG A 252 -3.67 -9.62 6.95
N ARG A 253 -4.86 -9.22 7.39
CA ARG A 253 -6.13 -9.83 6.96
C ARG A 253 -6.38 -9.61 5.47
N ILE A 254 -6.12 -8.41 4.96
CA ILE A 254 -6.29 -8.10 3.53
C ILE A 254 -5.21 -8.83 2.70
N PHE A 255 -3.97 -8.85 3.16
CA PHE A 255 -2.89 -9.58 2.50
C PHE A 255 -3.22 -11.08 2.37
N ARG A 256 -3.63 -11.75 3.46
CA ARG A 256 -4.01 -13.17 3.40
C ARG A 256 -5.21 -13.43 2.51
N TRP A 257 -6.09 -12.45 2.38
CA TRP A 257 -7.22 -12.55 1.50
C TRP A 257 -6.82 -12.50 0.02
N LEU A 258 -5.97 -11.54 -0.35
CA LEU A 258 -5.53 -11.36 -1.75
C LEU A 258 -4.38 -12.32 -2.15
N ARG A 259 -3.58 -12.77 -1.19
CA ARG A 259 -2.45 -13.68 -1.38
C ARG A 259 -2.43 -14.76 -0.27
N PRO A 260 -3.30 -15.78 -0.33
CA PRO A 260 -3.43 -16.80 0.73
C PRO A 260 -2.11 -17.51 1.06
N GLU A 261 -1.34 -17.86 0.02
CA GLU A 261 -0.04 -18.54 0.12
C GLU A 261 1.15 -17.58 0.32
N GLY A 262 0.89 -16.28 0.51
CA GLY A 262 1.95 -15.28 0.69
C GLY A 262 2.62 -15.36 2.06
N ASP A 263 3.86 -14.91 2.15
CA ASP A 263 4.60 -14.87 3.41
C ASP A 263 4.18 -13.66 4.26
N LEU A 264 3.87 -13.90 5.53
CA LEU A 264 3.62 -12.82 6.50
C LEU A 264 4.61 -12.91 7.65
N TRP A 265 5.19 -11.77 8.00
CA TRP A 265 5.98 -11.62 9.22
C TRP A 265 5.37 -10.57 10.16
N PRO A 266 5.24 -10.85 11.47
CA PRO A 266 5.46 -12.15 12.15
C PRO A 266 4.49 -13.24 11.65
N SER A 267 4.86 -14.51 11.71
CA SER A 267 4.01 -15.62 11.22
C SER A 267 2.88 -15.98 12.20
N ASP A 268 3.07 -15.67 13.47
CA ASP A 268 2.29 -16.10 14.63
C ASP A 268 1.22 -15.08 15.10
N ALA A 269 1.22 -13.87 14.55
CA ALA A 269 0.16 -12.91 14.82
C ALA A 269 -1.14 -13.43 14.17
N ARG A 270 -1.99 -14.03 15.01
CA ARG A 270 -3.32 -14.54 14.65
C ARG A 270 -4.12 -13.41 13.98
N PRO A 271 -4.79 -13.69 12.86
CA PRO A 271 -5.66 -12.71 12.22
C PRO A 271 -6.78 -12.25 13.15
#